data_AF-A0A965VZH4-F1
#
_entry.id   AF-A0A965VZH4-F1
#
_cell.length_a   1.000
_cell.length_b   1.000
_cell.length_c   1.000
_cell.angle_alpha   90.00
_cell.angle_beta   90.00
_cell.angle_gamma   90.00
#
_symmetry.space_group_name_H-M   'P 1'
#
loop_
_entity.id
_entity.type
_entity.pdbx_description
1 polymer ?
#
loop_
_entity_poly.entity_id
_entity_poly.type
_entity_poly.pdbx_seq_one_letter_code
_entity_poly.pdbx_strand_id
1 'polypeptide(L)'
;MFSYNYAEKKITKEYTLQNGSLENNKICSILEDNFGKIWFSTFSDISVYNPETKVIYSLNKKNGVLNGEYNYKSAIKLQNGSMIFG
;
A
#
# COMPACT_ATOMS: atom_id res chain seq x y z
N MET A 1 -3.72 -7.49 3.66
CA MET A 1 -3.48 -6.38 4.63
C MET A 1 -4.70 -6.24 5.52
N PHE A 2 -4.58 -5.79 6.76
CA PHE A 2 -5.74 -5.49 7.62
C PHE A 2 -5.47 -4.24 8.46
N SER A 3 -6.52 -3.54 8.88
CA SER A 3 -6.45 -2.49 9.87
C SER A 3 -6.85 -3.03 11.24
N TYR A 4 -6.07 -2.69 12.27
CA TYR A 4 -6.32 -3.08 13.65
C TYR A 4 -6.51 -1.84 14.51
N ASN A 5 -7.61 -1.79 15.27
CA ASN A 5 -7.81 -0.76 16.27
C ASN A 5 -7.22 -1.23 17.60
N TYR A 6 -6.18 -0.53 18.07
CA TYR A 6 -5.48 -0.88 19.30
C TYR A 6 -6.34 -0.66 20.56
N ALA A 7 -7.13 0.41 20.60
CA ALA A 7 -7.99 0.72 21.75
C ALA A 7 -9.10 -0.33 21.94
N GLU A 8 -9.70 -0.77 20.83
CA GLU A 8 -10.77 -1.77 20.82
C GLU A 8 -10.26 -3.22 20.75
N LYS A 9 -8.95 -3.41 20.59
CA LYS A 9 -8.28 -4.70 20.42
C LYS A 9 -8.87 -5.58 19.31
N LYS A 10 -9.31 -5.00 18.20
CA LYS A 10 -10.00 -5.74 17.12
C LYS A 10 -9.52 -5.36 15.72
N ILE A 11 -9.59 -6.33 14.81
CA ILE A 11 -9.46 -6.07 13.37
C ILE A 11 -10.72 -5.32 12.92
N THR A 12 -10.53 -4.19 12.22
CA THR A 12 -11.63 -3.33 11.77
C THR A 12 -11.95 -3.48 10.30
N LYS A 13 -10.97 -3.88 9.48
CA LYS A 13 -11.15 -4.14 8.06
C LYS A 13 -10.03 -5.02 7.53
N GLU A 14 -10.38 -5.92 6.62
CA GLU A 14 -9.44 -6.70 5.84
C GLU A 14 -9.41 -6.19 4.40
N TYR A 15 -8.23 -6.20 3.80
CA TYR A 15 -7.99 -5.81 2.42
C TYR A 15 -7.32 -6.98 1.74
N THR A 16 -8.05 -7.63 0.83
CA THR A 16 -7.61 -8.83 0.14
C THR A 16 -8.00 -8.80 -1.32
N LEU A 17 -7.38 -9.66 -2.11
CA LEU A 17 -7.80 -9.98 -3.47
C LEU A 17 -9.23 -10.53 -3.49
N GLN A 18 -9.58 -11.37 -2.51
CA GLN A 18 -10.88 -12.03 -2.44
C GLN A 18 -12.03 -11.05 -2.23
N ASN A 19 -11.82 -9.98 -1.48
CA ASN A 19 -12.81 -8.92 -1.30
C ASN A 19 -12.65 -7.75 -2.30
N GLY A 20 -11.79 -7.91 -3.30
CA GLY A 20 -11.56 -6.94 -4.37
C GLY A 20 -10.85 -5.65 -3.93
N SER A 21 -10.35 -5.58 -2.69
CA SER A 21 -9.67 -4.37 -2.19
C SER A 21 -8.22 -4.27 -2.67
N LEU A 22 -7.60 -5.40 -3.04
CA LEU A 22 -6.22 -5.48 -3.52
C LEU A 22 -6.15 -6.23 -4.84
N GLU A 23 -5.20 -5.88 -5.69
CA GLU A 23 -4.88 -6.64 -6.90
C GLU A 23 -3.95 -7.83 -6.59
N ASN A 24 -3.22 -7.76 -5.48
CA ASN A 24 -2.34 -8.82 -5.01
C ASN A 24 -2.22 -8.84 -3.48
N ASN A 25 -2.30 -10.03 -2.87
CA ASN A 25 -2.22 -10.21 -1.42
C ASN A 25 -0.80 -10.19 -0.85
N LYS A 26 0.22 -10.34 -1.70
CA LYS A 26 1.63 -10.41 -1.29
C LYS A 26 2.19 -9.00 -1.13
N ILE A 27 2.07 -8.44 0.07
CA ILE A 27 2.66 -7.13 0.39
C ILE A 27 4.17 -7.27 0.58
N CYS A 28 4.95 -6.48 -0.15
CA CYS A 28 6.41 -6.51 -0.14
C CYS A 28 7.01 -5.45 0.79
N SER A 29 6.50 -4.23 0.73
CA SER A 29 6.96 -3.10 1.56
C SER A 29 5.82 -2.11 1.84
N ILE A 30 5.91 -1.39 2.96
CA ILE A 30 4.94 -0.36 3.37
C ILE A 30 5.71 0.87 3.83
N LEU A 31 5.25 2.05 3.42
CA LEU A 31 5.76 3.35 3.84
C LEU A 31 4.59 4.33 4.08
N GLU A 32 4.80 5.32 4.93
CA GLU A 32 3.84 6.39 5.18
C GLU A 32 4.37 7.71 4.61
N ASP A 33 3.55 8.40 3.80
CA ASP A 33 3.92 9.72 3.27
C ASP A 33 3.73 10.84 4.30
N ASN A 34 4.07 12.07 3.94
CA ASN A 34 3.98 13.21 4.86
C ASN A 34 2.53 13.69 5.11
N PHE A 35 1.56 13.12 4.41
CA PHE A 35 0.13 13.40 4.54
C PHE A 35 -0.62 12.26 5.25
N GLY A 36 0.09 11.27 5.80
CA GLY A 36 -0.49 10.12 6.47
C GLY A 36 -1.10 9.08 5.54
N LYS A 37 -0.87 9.15 4.22
CA LYS A 37 -1.29 8.07 3.30
C LYS A 37 -0.30 6.94 3.38
N ILE A 38 -0.82 5.72 3.30
CA ILE A 38 -0.02 4.50 3.37
C ILE A 38 0.25 4.02 1.95
N TRP A 39 1.51 4.08 1.55
CA TRP A 39 2.00 3.53 0.29
C TRP A 39 2.52 2.12 0.53
N PHE A 40 2.17 1.20 -0.35
CA PHE A 40 2.67 -0.17 -0.25
C PHE A 40 2.91 -0.77 -1.63
N SER A 41 4.00 -1.51 -1.75
CA SER A 41 4.21 -2.39 -2.90
C SER A 41 3.66 -3.77 -2.60
N THR A 42 3.08 -4.39 -3.61
CA THR A 42 2.82 -5.81 -3.67
C THR A 42 3.87 -6.49 -4.55
N PHE A 43 3.77 -7.79 -4.75
CA PHE A 43 4.63 -8.48 -5.72
C PHE A 43 4.44 -8.01 -7.19
N SER A 44 3.39 -7.24 -7.51
CA SER A 44 3.06 -6.86 -8.90
C SER A 44 2.73 -5.38 -9.13
N ASP A 45 2.43 -4.62 -8.07
CA ASP A 45 1.93 -3.24 -8.17
C ASP A 45 2.33 -2.40 -6.96
N ILE A 46 2.16 -1.08 -7.07
CA ILE A 46 2.21 -0.15 -5.94
C ILE A 46 0.80 0.40 -5.75
N SER A 47 0.36 0.49 -4.51
CA SER A 47 -0.96 0.99 -4.15
C SER A 47 -0.85 2.01 -3.02
N VAL A 48 -1.81 2.93 -2.97
CA VAL A 48 -1.91 3.97 -1.95
C VAL A 48 -3.24 3.85 -1.22
N TYR A 49 -3.18 3.66 0.09
CA TYR A 49 -4.33 3.68 0.98
C TYR A 49 -4.48 5.07 1.62
N ASN A 50 -5.66 5.66 1.49
CA ASN A 50 -6.04 6.87 2.20
C ASN A 50 -6.84 6.49 3.47
N PRO A 51 -6.31 6.72 4.69
CA PRO A 51 -7.01 6.38 5.93
C PRO A 51 -8.32 7.13 6.17
N GLU A 52 -8.44 8.37 5.64
CA GLU A 52 -9.63 9.20 5.82
C GLU A 52 -10.81 8.66 5.03
N THR A 53 -10.58 8.32 3.76
CA THR A 53 -11.63 7.82 2.85
C THR A 53 -11.75 6.30 2.86
N LYS A 54 -10.77 5.60 3.43
CA LYS A 54 -10.64 4.13 3.45
C LYS A 54 -10.60 3.50 2.05
N VAL A 55 -10.14 4.27 1.07
CA VAL A 55 -9.99 3.87 -0.34
C VAL A 55 -8.55 3.47 -0.62
N ILE A 56 -8.39 2.40 -1.42
CA ILE A 56 -7.12 1.99 -2.00
C ILE A 56 -7.11 2.40 -3.47
N TYR A 57 -6.02 3.03 -3.89
CA TYR A 57 -5.77 3.41 -5.27
C TYR A 57 -4.52 2.71 -5.78
N SER A 58 -4.69 1.79 -6.74
CA SER A 58 -3.58 1.10 -7.39
C SER A 58 -2.92 2.00 -8.43
N LEU A 59 -1.60 2.15 -8.35
CA LEU A 59 -0.77 2.75 -9.38
C LEU A 59 -0.43 1.68 -10.42
N ASN A 60 -1.16 1.71 -11.52
CA ASN A 60 -0.97 0.77 -12.63
C ASN A 60 -0.62 1.52 -13.93
N LYS A 61 -0.46 0.75 -15.01
CA LYS A 61 -0.15 1.28 -16.35
C LYS A 61 -1.06 2.42 -16.81
N LYS A 62 -2.34 2.44 -16.40
CA LYS A 62 -3.28 3.51 -16.78
C LYS A 62 -2.91 4.86 -16.17
N ASN A 63 -2.10 4.84 -15.11
CA ASN A 63 -1.71 6.01 -14.32
C ASN A 63 -0.23 6.34 -14.52
N GLY A 64 0.43 5.74 -15.51
CA GLY A 64 1.83 5.98 -15.85
C GLY A 64 2.86 5.20 -15.03
N VAL A 65 2.43 4.29 -14.15
CA VAL A 65 3.35 3.42 -13.38
C VAL A 65 3.42 2.05 -14.05
N LEU A 66 4.63 1.61 -14.40
CA LEU A 66 4.83 0.28 -14.95
C LEU A 66 4.58 -0.76 -13.85
N ASN A 67 3.76 -1.76 -14.17
CA ASN A 67 3.69 -2.97 -13.35
C ASN A 67 5.09 -3.58 -13.34
N GLY A 68 5.54 -3.97 -12.16
CA GLY A 68 6.87 -4.50 -11.91
C GLY A 68 6.85 -5.49 -10.78
N GLU A 69 7.87 -6.34 -10.72
CA GLU A 69 8.10 -7.20 -9.57
C GLU A 69 8.85 -6.40 -8.51
N TYR A 70 8.25 -6.26 -7.33
CA TYR A 70 8.86 -5.54 -6.21
C TYR A 70 9.42 -6.51 -5.18
N ASN A 71 10.59 -6.18 -4.65
CA ASN A 71 11.30 -7.00 -3.68
C ASN A 71 10.82 -6.74 -2.26
N TYR A 72 10.91 -7.79 -1.44
CA TYR A 72 10.56 -7.71 -0.02
C TYR A 72 11.48 -6.74 0.71
N LYS A 73 10.91 -5.83 1.51
CA LYS A 73 11.64 -4.79 2.27
C LYS A 73 12.49 -3.84 1.42
N SER A 74 12.23 -3.75 0.12
CA SER A 74 12.90 -2.84 -0.81
C SER A 74 12.09 -1.55 -0.99
N ALA A 75 12.02 -0.72 0.06
CA ALA A 75 11.41 0.59 -0.04
C ALA A 75 12.01 1.60 0.95
N ILE A 76 12.09 2.87 0.55
CA ILE A 76 12.55 3.97 1.40
C ILE A 76 11.81 5.28 1.09
N LYS A 77 11.47 6.03 2.14
CA LYS A 77 11.07 7.44 2.03
C LYS A 77 12.31 8.32 2.20
N LEU A 78 12.61 9.13 1.20
CA LEU A 78 13.69 10.13 1.27
C LEU A 78 13.26 11.34 2.11
N GLN A 79 14.24 12.13 2.56
CA GLN A 79 14.00 13.34 3.36
C GLN A 79 13.11 14.36 2.64
N ASN A 80 13.20 14.44 1.31
CA ASN A 80 12.36 15.32 0.49
C ASN A 80 10.93 14.79 0.28
N GLY A 81 10.57 13.66 0.89
CA GLY A 81 9.25 13.02 0.76
C GLY A 81 9.10 12.12 -0.47
N SER A 82 10.13 11.97 -1.31
CA SER A 82 10.09 11.02 -2.42
C SER A 82 10.07 9.59 -1.90
N MET A 83 9.29 8.73 -2.56
CA MET A 83 9.13 7.33 -2.21
C MET A 83 9.82 6.47 -3.26
N ILE A 84 10.75 5.62 -2.85
CA ILE A 84 11.44 4.67 -3.71
C ILE A 84 11.00 3.27 -3.33
N PHE A 85 10.56 2.50 -4.32
CA PHE A 85 10.22 1.09 -4.24
C PHE A 85 11.06 0.33 -5.27
N GLY A 86 11.66 -0.79 -4.89
CA GLY A 86 12.40 -1.66 -5.80
C GLY A 86 12.17 -3.12 -5.50
#